data_AF-A0A1F7AAN6-F1
#
_entry.id   AF-A0A1F7AAN6-F1
#
_cell.length_a   1.000
_cell.length_b   1.000
_cell.length_c   1.000
_cell.angle_alpha   90.00
_cell.angle_beta   90.00
_cell.angle_gamma   90.00
#
_symmetry.space_group_name_H-M   'P 1'
#
loop_
_entity.id
_entity.type
_entity.pdbx_description
1 polymer ?
#
loop_
_entity_poly.entity_id
_entity_poly.type
_entity_poly.pdbx_seq_one_letter_code
_entity_poly.pdbx_strand_id
1 'polypeptide(L)'
;MEVTPEITPVASIKVLGVGGGGCNAVNRMIKTGLKGIEFIGINTDAQALYHSESATKINIGKATTRGLGAGSNPDIGRQAAEESLEEIRDAIEGSDMIFITCGLGGGTGTGASPVIANLAKEMGILTVGVVTKPFAFEGHRRKSQAEEGLENLKNKVDTLITIPNDKILSIIDKKTPLNEAFAVVDDVLRQGVQGIADLITVHGLINVDFADVKTIMENAGSALMGIGYGSGENRAVEAAKSAVESPLLELSIDGAKGVLFNITGGNDLSMFEVDEAARIITEAADPEANIIFGAVINDSYTGEIKITVIATGFDYHQSESSLLRPRSTFRSADASIPIKQTDNELDIPAFIRQKMN
;
A
#
# COMPACT_ATOMS: atom_id res chain seq x y z
N MET A 1 -26.36 -29.54 30.30
CA MET A 1 -26.17 -28.67 29.13
C MET A 1 -24.70 -28.77 28.78
N GLU A 2 -24.36 -29.58 27.80
CA GLU A 2 -23.06 -29.46 27.15
C GLU A 2 -23.03 -28.06 26.54
N VAL A 3 -22.16 -27.20 27.07
CA VAL A 3 -21.83 -25.94 26.44
C VAL A 3 -20.98 -26.34 25.24
N THR A 4 -21.63 -26.58 24.10
CA THR A 4 -20.93 -26.57 22.82
C THR A 4 -20.30 -25.18 22.71
N PRO A 5 -18.97 -25.04 22.68
CA PRO A 5 -18.37 -23.76 22.38
C PRO A 5 -18.92 -23.33 21.03
N GLU A 6 -19.47 -22.12 20.93
CA GLU A 6 -19.76 -21.51 19.63
C GLU A 6 -18.42 -21.40 18.90
N ILE A 7 -18.13 -22.37 18.04
CA ILE A 7 -16.99 -22.30 17.13
C ILE A 7 -17.21 -21.01 16.34
N THR A 8 -16.42 -19.98 16.63
CA THR A 8 -16.44 -18.71 15.90
C THR A 8 -15.15 -18.70 15.08
N PRO A 9 -15.16 -19.19 13.82
CA PRO A 9 -13.93 -19.45 13.10
C PRO A 9 -13.65 -18.32 12.09
N VAL A 10 -13.65 -17.06 12.53
CA VAL A 10 -13.26 -15.95 11.66
C VAL A 10 -12.48 -14.94 12.49
N ALA A 11 -11.26 -14.62 12.06
CA ALA A 11 -10.46 -13.55 12.65
C ALA A 11 -11.26 -12.24 12.66
N SER A 12 -11.19 -11.50 13.75
CA SER A 12 -11.82 -10.19 13.91
C SER A 12 -11.03 -9.14 13.13
N ILE A 13 -11.55 -8.72 11.98
CA ILE A 13 -10.91 -7.75 11.08
C ILE A 13 -11.65 -6.41 11.15
N LYS A 14 -10.92 -5.32 11.39
CA LYS A 14 -11.46 -3.95 11.30
C LYS A 14 -10.70 -3.10 10.30
N VAL A 15 -11.40 -2.19 9.63
CA VAL A 15 -10.82 -1.21 8.70
C VAL A 15 -11.08 0.20 9.21
N LEU A 16 -9.98 0.91 9.47
CA LEU A 16 -9.97 2.28 9.99
C LEU A 16 -9.68 3.25 8.85
N GLY A 17 -10.69 4.02 8.45
CA GLY A 17 -10.58 5.12 7.50
C GLY A 17 -10.18 6.40 8.21
N VAL A 18 -8.92 6.80 8.09
CA VAL A 18 -8.37 7.96 8.81
C VAL A 18 -8.29 9.20 7.91
N GLY A 19 -8.95 10.27 8.34
CA GLY A 19 -9.08 11.52 7.58
C GLY A 19 -10.01 11.39 6.37
N GLY A 20 -10.08 12.44 5.54
CA GLY A 20 -11.03 12.52 4.43
C GLY A 20 -10.87 11.40 3.38
N GLY A 21 -9.64 11.20 2.88
CA GLY A 21 -9.37 10.15 1.89
C GLY A 21 -9.62 8.73 2.42
N GLY A 22 -9.22 8.46 3.66
CA GLY A 22 -9.48 7.16 4.29
C GLY A 22 -10.97 6.91 4.50
N CYS A 23 -11.71 7.91 4.99
CA CYS A 23 -13.17 7.82 5.15
C CYS A 23 -13.88 7.59 3.81
N ASN A 24 -13.41 8.21 2.72
CA ASN A 24 -13.98 7.99 1.38
C ASN A 24 -13.75 6.55 0.90
N ALA A 25 -12.53 6.02 1.05
CA ALA A 25 -12.22 4.64 0.73
C ALA A 25 -13.08 3.65 1.54
N VAL A 26 -13.26 3.89 2.84
CA VAL A 26 -14.16 3.09 3.69
C VAL A 26 -15.61 3.15 3.21
N ASN A 27 -16.15 4.35 2.93
CA ASN A 27 -17.50 4.47 2.40
C ASN A 27 -17.65 3.68 1.08
N ARG A 28 -16.61 3.65 0.23
CA ARG A 28 -16.60 2.86 -1.00
C ARG A 28 -16.61 1.36 -0.70
N MET A 29 -15.81 0.88 0.26
CA MET A 29 -15.78 -0.52 0.70
C MET A 29 -17.15 -0.99 1.20
N ILE A 30 -17.84 -0.15 1.98
CA ILE A 30 -19.19 -0.40 2.50
C ILE A 30 -20.18 -0.53 1.33
N LYS A 31 -20.16 0.41 0.37
CA LYS A 31 -21.04 0.38 -0.81
C LYS A 31 -20.86 -0.85 -1.68
N THR A 32 -19.64 -1.36 -1.79
CA THR A 32 -19.36 -2.59 -2.53
C THR A 32 -19.74 -3.86 -1.78
N GLY A 33 -20.12 -3.75 -0.50
CA GLY A 33 -20.63 -4.87 0.28
C GLY A 33 -19.56 -5.84 0.76
N LEU A 34 -18.36 -5.36 1.10
CA LEU A 34 -17.35 -6.21 1.76
C LEU A 34 -17.94 -6.77 3.07
N LYS A 35 -17.89 -8.10 3.23
CA LYS A 35 -18.48 -8.82 4.36
C LYS A 35 -17.39 -9.24 5.36
N GLY A 36 -17.77 -9.50 6.60
CA GLY A 36 -16.86 -10.01 7.63
C GLY A 36 -15.85 -8.98 8.14
N ILE A 37 -16.07 -7.69 7.88
CA ILE A 37 -15.19 -6.59 8.25
C ILE A 37 -16.00 -5.52 8.97
N GLU A 38 -15.48 -5.03 10.10
CA GLU A 38 -16.02 -3.85 10.77
C GLU A 38 -15.36 -2.58 10.22
N PHE A 39 -16.17 -1.56 9.91
CA PHE A 39 -15.68 -0.29 9.36
C PHE A 39 -15.76 0.84 10.39
N ILE A 40 -14.63 1.51 10.61
CA ILE A 40 -14.48 2.63 11.55
C ILE A 40 -14.03 3.88 10.78
N GLY A 41 -14.81 4.95 10.85
CA GLY A 41 -14.43 6.26 10.32
C GLY A 41 -13.78 7.11 11.41
N ILE A 42 -12.58 7.64 11.17
CA ILE A 42 -11.84 8.46 12.13
C ILE A 42 -11.46 9.78 11.48
N ASN A 43 -11.95 10.91 12.01
CA ASN A 43 -11.66 12.21 11.43
C ASN A 43 -11.70 13.34 12.46
N THR A 44 -10.96 14.42 12.21
CA THR A 44 -11.05 15.69 12.96
C THR A 44 -12.13 16.62 12.39
N ASP A 45 -12.55 16.38 11.15
CA ASP A 45 -13.64 17.09 10.50
C ASP A 45 -14.97 16.41 10.83
N ALA A 46 -15.78 17.07 11.67
CA ALA A 46 -17.07 16.55 12.11
C ALA A 46 -18.09 16.48 10.97
N GLN A 47 -18.01 17.40 10.00
CA GLN A 47 -18.92 17.43 8.86
C GLN A 47 -18.65 16.25 7.93
N ALA A 48 -17.38 15.99 7.63
CA ALA A 48 -17.00 14.83 6.82
C ALA A 48 -17.42 13.52 7.51
N LEU A 49 -17.24 13.42 8.83
CA LEU A 49 -17.60 12.23 9.60
C LEU A 49 -19.11 12.01 9.69
N TYR A 50 -19.91 13.09 9.78
CA TYR A 50 -21.37 13.01 9.78
C TYR A 50 -21.88 12.28 8.52
N HIS A 51 -21.27 12.55 7.36
CA HIS A 51 -21.59 11.92 6.09
C HIS A 51 -20.95 10.54 5.86
N SER A 52 -20.12 10.04 6.79
CA SER A 52 -19.56 8.68 6.67
C SER A 52 -20.65 7.63 6.84
N GLU A 53 -20.52 6.53 6.10
CA GLU A 53 -21.39 5.36 6.16
C GLU A 53 -20.88 4.30 7.16
N SER A 54 -19.71 4.54 7.77
CA SER A 54 -19.13 3.67 8.80
C SER A 54 -20.06 3.49 9.99
N ALA A 55 -20.17 2.26 10.50
CA ALA A 55 -20.98 1.95 11.67
C ALA A 55 -20.43 2.67 12.91
N THR A 56 -19.11 2.64 13.07
CA THR A 56 -18.40 3.30 14.16
C THR A 56 -17.74 4.58 13.63
N LYS A 57 -17.93 5.70 14.35
CA LYS A 57 -17.45 7.03 13.96
C LYS A 57 -16.76 7.69 15.12
N ILE A 58 -15.48 8.02 14.97
CA ILE A 58 -14.66 8.63 16.00
C ILE A 58 -14.25 10.03 15.54
N ASN A 59 -14.77 11.04 16.24
CA ASN A 59 -14.38 12.42 16.03
C ASN A 59 -13.19 12.74 16.95
N ILE A 60 -11.98 12.73 16.39
CA ILE A 60 -10.75 12.93 17.15
C ILE A 60 -10.41 14.42 17.27
N GLY A 61 -9.79 14.81 18.38
CA GLY A 61 -9.32 16.18 18.59
C GLY A 61 -10.45 17.20 18.72
N LYS A 62 -11.49 16.87 19.50
CA LYS A 62 -12.66 17.73 19.73
C LYS A 62 -12.23 19.06 20.35
N ALA A 63 -11.28 19.05 21.29
CA ALA A 63 -10.73 20.26 21.88
C ALA A 63 -9.74 20.97 20.92
N THR A 64 -8.86 20.20 20.29
CA THR A 64 -7.80 20.73 19.41
C THR A 64 -8.36 21.44 18.16
N THR A 65 -9.34 20.84 17.49
CA THR A 65 -9.83 21.31 16.18
C THR A 65 -11.21 21.93 16.23
N ARG A 66 -11.97 21.71 17.32
CA ARG A 66 -13.39 22.08 17.44
C ARG A 66 -14.25 21.49 16.31
N GLY A 67 -13.83 20.34 15.75
CA GLY A 67 -14.54 19.64 14.68
C GLY A 67 -14.35 20.25 13.28
N LEU A 68 -13.40 21.19 13.11
CA LEU A 68 -13.17 21.91 11.84
C LEU A 68 -12.05 21.30 10.99
N GLY A 69 -11.51 20.16 11.39
CA GLY A 69 -10.41 19.51 10.69
C GLY A 69 -9.01 20.04 11.09
N ALA A 70 -7.98 19.35 10.59
CA ALA A 70 -6.57 19.64 10.93
C ALA A 70 -5.90 20.72 10.04
N GLY A 71 -6.63 21.34 9.11
CA GLY A 71 -6.10 22.44 8.27
C GLY A 71 -4.84 22.09 7.45
N SER A 72 -4.72 20.85 6.97
CA SER A 72 -3.52 20.33 6.28
C SER A 72 -2.22 20.41 7.11
N ASN A 73 -2.35 20.40 8.45
CA ASN A 73 -1.23 20.32 9.37
C ASN A 73 -1.17 18.94 10.04
N PRO A 74 -0.16 18.11 9.73
CA PRO A 74 0.05 16.81 10.35
C PRO A 74 0.19 16.86 11.88
N ASP A 75 0.82 17.89 12.44
CA ASP A 75 0.99 18.01 13.89
C ASP A 75 -0.36 18.12 14.62
N ILE A 76 -1.31 18.85 14.02
CA ILE A 76 -2.68 18.96 14.56
C ILE A 76 -3.38 17.60 14.47
N GLY A 77 -3.18 16.86 13.37
CA GLY A 77 -3.70 15.50 13.23
C GLY A 77 -3.15 14.53 14.29
N ARG A 78 -1.85 14.63 14.58
CA ARG A 78 -1.18 13.84 15.63
C ARG A 78 -1.74 14.18 17.02
N GLN A 79 -1.77 15.46 17.38
CA GLN A 79 -2.32 15.92 18.66
C GLN A 79 -3.78 15.49 18.85
N ALA A 80 -4.59 15.58 17.79
CA ALA A 80 -5.98 15.13 17.82
C ALA A 80 -6.12 13.64 18.12
N ALA A 81 -5.25 12.80 17.55
CA ALA A 81 -5.24 11.37 17.83
C ALA A 81 -4.76 11.06 19.25
N GLU A 82 -3.70 11.74 19.72
CA GLU A 82 -3.18 11.65 21.09
C GLU A 82 -4.24 12.03 22.14
N GLU A 83 -5.02 13.09 21.87
CA GLU A 83 -6.15 13.53 22.70
C GLU A 83 -7.23 12.44 22.85
N SER A 84 -7.37 11.56 21.85
CA SER A 84 -8.49 10.62 21.72
C SER A 84 -8.06 9.15 21.81
N LEU A 85 -6.89 8.88 22.41
CA LEU A 85 -6.31 7.52 22.46
C LEU A 85 -7.22 6.49 23.12
N GLU A 86 -7.94 6.85 24.19
CA GLU A 86 -8.86 5.94 24.87
C GLU A 86 -10.04 5.56 23.95
N GLU A 87 -10.66 6.53 23.29
CA GLU A 87 -11.78 6.30 22.36
C GLU A 87 -11.34 5.42 21.18
N ILE A 88 -10.10 5.58 20.71
CA ILE A 88 -9.52 4.75 19.64
C ILE A 88 -9.22 3.34 20.16
N ARG A 89 -8.65 3.20 21.36
CA ARG A 89 -8.33 1.91 21.99
C ARG A 89 -9.59 1.05 22.12
N ASP A 90 -10.65 1.61 22.68
CA ASP A 90 -11.91 0.91 22.89
C ASP A 90 -12.51 0.44 21.56
N ALA A 91 -12.36 1.24 20.49
CA ALA A 91 -12.87 0.89 19.17
C ALA A 91 -12.09 -0.23 18.47
N ILE A 92 -10.77 -0.36 18.72
CA ILE A 92 -9.93 -1.41 18.11
C ILE A 92 -9.73 -2.64 18.99
N GLU A 93 -10.19 -2.60 20.23
CA GLU A 93 -10.12 -3.75 21.15
C GLU A 93 -10.82 -4.98 20.55
N GLY A 94 -10.24 -6.16 20.82
CA GLY A 94 -10.74 -7.44 20.32
C GLY A 94 -10.54 -7.69 18.82
N SER A 95 -9.72 -6.87 18.13
CA SER A 95 -9.35 -7.12 16.73
C SER A 95 -8.12 -8.03 16.66
N ASP A 96 -8.15 -9.02 15.78
CA ASP A 96 -6.96 -9.81 15.43
C ASP A 96 -6.09 -9.07 14.39
N MET A 97 -6.77 -8.31 13.52
CA MET A 97 -6.15 -7.57 12.43
C MET A 97 -6.85 -6.24 12.21
N ILE A 98 -6.07 -5.20 11.94
CA ILE A 98 -6.59 -3.92 11.48
C ILE A 98 -5.93 -3.44 10.19
N PHE A 99 -6.75 -2.82 9.35
CA PHE A 99 -6.29 -2.05 8.20
C PHE A 99 -6.42 -0.57 8.51
N ILE A 100 -5.33 0.18 8.37
CA ILE A 100 -5.35 1.65 8.46
C ILE A 100 -5.26 2.19 7.05
N THR A 101 -6.35 2.79 6.58
CA THR A 101 -6.40 3.43 5.25
C THR A 101 -6.45 4.93 5.36
N CYS A 102 -5.55 5.62 4.65
CA CYS A 102 -5.52 7.07 4.60
C CYS A 102 -4.84 7.61 3.35
N GLY A 103 -5.24 8.81 2.93
CA GLY A 103 -4.47 9.60 1.97
C GLY A 103 -3.40 10.44 2.69
N LEU A 104 -2.13 10.22 2.34
CA LEU A 104 -1.02 10.98 2.89
C LEU A 104 -0.91 12.37 2.23
N GLY A 105 -0.27 13.30 2.94
CA GLY A 105 -0.10 14.69 2.51
C GLY A 105 -1.19 15.63 3.04
N GLY A 106 -2.25 15.11 3.67
CA GLY A 106 -3.21 15.89 4.45
C GLY A 106 -2.72 16.19 5.88
N GLY A 107 -3.60 16.72 6.72
CA GLY A 107 -3.32 16.90 8.15
C GLY A 107 -3.69 15.66 8.97
N THR A 108 -4.97 15.28 8.93
CA THR A 108 -5.52 14.20 9.76
C THR A 108 -4.91 12.83 9.43
N GLY A 109 -4.99 12.37 8.18
CA GLY A 109 -4.46 11.06 7.78
C GLY A 109 -2.96 10.95 8.08
N THR A 110 -2.17 11.91 7.62
CA THR A 110 -0.71 11.94 7.81
C THR A 110 -0.29 11.94 9.28
N GLY A 111 -0.98 12.69 10.15
CA GLY A 111 -0.61 12.84 11.56
C GLY A 111 -1.20 11.79 12.48
N ALA A 112 -2.45 11.39 12.26
CA ALA A 112 -3.18 10.48 13.15
C ALA A 112 -2.88 9.01 12.86
N SER A 113 -2.71 8.61 11.59
CA SER A 113 -2.48 7.20 11.23
C SER A 113 -1.27 6.58 11.94
N PRO A 114 -0.11 7.26 12.06
CA PRO A 114 1.03 6.72 12.82
C PRO A 114 0.71 6.51 14.31
N VAL A 115 -0.09 7.36 14.93
CA VAL A 115 -0.47 7.23 16.36
C VAL A 115 -1.37 6.01 16.56
N ILE A 116 -2.36 5.85 15.68
CA ILE A 116 -3.31 4.73 15.69
C ILE A 116 -2.57 3.40 15.44
N ALA A 117 -1.66 3.39 14.47
CA ALA A 117 -0.85 2.21 14.14
C ALA A 117 -0.01 1.74 15.34
N ASN A 118 0.65 2.68 16.02
CA ASN A 118 1.46 2.36 17.19
C ASN A 118 0.62 1.76 18.32
N LEU A 119 -0.55 2.35 18.60
CA LEU A 119 -1.47 1.85 19.61
C LEU A 119 -1.91 0.40 19.30
N ALA A 120 -2.28 0.13 18.06
CA ALA A 120 -2.69 -1.21 17.64
C ALA A 120 -1.56 -2.24 17.76
N LYS A 121 -0.34 -1.86 17.37
CA LYS A 121 0.84 -2.71 17.49
C LYS A 121 1.22 -3.00 18.95
N GLU A 122 1.11 -2.01 19.83
CA GLU A 122 1.29 -2.18 21.29
C GLU A 122 0.24 -3.14 21.89
N MET A 123 -0.95 -3.20 21.30
CA MET A 123 -2.01 -4.14 21.68
C MET A 123 -1.83 -5.55 21.08
N GLY A 124 -0.80 -5.77 20.26
CA GLY A 124 -0.52 -7.08 19.63
C GLY A 124 -1.41 -7.40 18.42
N ILE A 125 -2.06 -6.38 17.84
CA ILE A 125 -2.95 -6.52 16.68
C ILE A 125 -2.11 -6.46 15.40
N LEU A 126 -2.33 -7.39 14.46
CA LEU A 126 -1.67 -7.35 13.15
C LEU A 126 -2.09 -6.08 12.40
N THR A 127 -1.16 -5.16 12.19
CA THR A 127 -1.45 -3.81 11.73
C THR A 127 -0.95 -3.59 10.31
N VAL A 128 -1.87 -3.42 9.36
CA VAL A 128 -1.54 -3.19 7.95
C VAL A 128 -1.94 -1.77 7.52
N GLY A 129 -0.97 -0.97 7.08
CA GLY A 129 -1.22 0.34 6.49
C GLY A 129 -1.47 0.22 4.99
N VAL A 130 -2.57 0.77 4.48
CA VAL A 130 -2.86 0.86 3.03
C VAL A 130 -3.08 2.33 2.68
N VAL A 131 -2.03 2.97 2.15
CA VAL A 131 -1.97 4.44 2.05
C VAL A 131 -1.69 4.92 0.64
N THR A 132 -2.19 6.11 0.31
CA THR A 132 -1.91 6.75 -0.98
C THR A 132 -0.96 7.93 -0.85
N LYS A 133 -0.02 8.05 -1.81
CA LYS A 133 0.78 9.27 -2.01
C LYS A 133 -0.02 10.25 -2.88
N PRO A 134 0.04 11.57 -2.62
CA PRO A 134 -0.72 12.56 -3.38
C PRO A 134 -0.26 12.62 -4.85
N PHE A 135 -1.11 13.15 -5.73
CA PHE A 135 -0.72 13.42 -7.11
C PHE A 135 0.32 14.55 -7.18
N ALA A 136 1.19 14.53 -8.20
CA ALA A 136 2.18 15.58 -8.42
C ALA A 136 1.54 16.98 -8.55
N PHE A 137 0.33 17.09 -9.13
CA PHE A 137 -0.39 18.35 -9.29
C PHE A 137 -0.89 18.95 -7.97
N GLU A 138 -0.98 18.15 -6.90
CA GLU A 138 -1.42 18.63 -5.59
C GLU A 138 -0.36 19.49 -4.88
N GLY A 139 0.85 19.55 -5.44
CA GLY A 139 1.91 20.47 -5.06
C GLY A 139 2.96 19.88 -4.13
N HIS A 140 4.14 20.51 -4.13
CA HIS A 140 5.32 20.03 -3.42
C HIS A 140 5.12 19.89 -1.90
N ARG A 141 4.37 20.81 -1.28
CA ARG A 141 4.08 20.77 0.16
C ARG A 141 3.37 19.48 0.58
N ARG A 142 2.34 19.05 -0.16
CA ARG A 142 1.61 17.80 0.13
C ARG A 142 2.51 16.59 -0.06
N LYS A 143 3.34 16.59 -1.12
CA LYS A 143 4.30 15.51 -1.36
C LYS A 143 5.30 15.37 -0.21
N SER A 144 5.90 16.47 0.25
CA SER A 144 6.84 16.45 1.38
C SER A 144 6.18 15.99 2.68
N GLN A 145 4.96 16.46 2.97
CA GLN A 145 4.18 15.97 4.13
C GLN A 145 3.86 14.47 4.01
N ALA A 146 3.59 13.98 2.80
CA ALA A 146 3.31 12.57 2.58
C ALA A 146 4.55 11.69 2.79
N GLU A 147 5.72 12.13 2.34
CA GLU A 147 6.99 11.43 2.56
C GLU A 147 7.32 11.34 4.06
N GLU A 148 7.17 12.44 4.79
CA GLU A 148 7.36 12.45 6.26
C GLU A 148 6.35 11.54 6.97
N GLY A 149 5.08 11.60 6.59
CA GLY A 149 4.04 10.73 7.13
C GLY A 149 4.28 9.25 6.85
N LEU A 150 4.78 8.92 5.66
CA LEU A 150 5.12 7.56 5.25
C LEU A 150 6.23 6.99 6.13
N GLU A 151 7.31 7.75 6.35
CA GLU A 151 8.43 7.32 7.18
C GLU A 151 8.00 7.11 8.64
N ASN A 152 7.18 8.02 9.17
CA ASN A 152 6.62 7.90 10.51
C ASN A 152 5.69 6.70 10.68
N LEU A 153 4.98 6.29 9.61
CA LEU A 153 4.07 5.15 9.63
C LEU A 153 4.80 3.82 9.45
N LYS A 154 5.85 3.78 8.61
CA LYS A 154 6.60 2.57 8.24
C LYS A 154 7.07 1.76 9.45
N ASN A 155 7.55 2.43 10.50
CA ASN A 155 8.07 1.78 11.70
C ASN A 155 6.98 1.41 12.73
N LYS A 156 5.71 1.76 12.47
CA LYS A 156 4.59 1.61 13.40
C LYS A 156 3.52 0.63 12.92
N VAL A 157 3.67 0.12 11.70
CA VAL A 157 2.84 -0.95 11.14
C VAL A 157 3.67 -2.22 10.99
N ASP A 158 3.02 -3.34 10.78
CA ASP A 158 3.69 -4.60 10.42
C ASP A 158 3.97 -4.65 8.93
N THR A 159 2.98 -4.23 8.14
CA THR A 159 3.09 -4.11 6.68
C THR A 159 2.53 -2.76 6.21
N LEU A 160 3.23 -2.11 5.28
CA LEU A 160 2.82 -0.85 4.66
C LEU A 160 2.71 -0.99 3.14
N ILE A 161 1.48 -1.02 2.64
CA ILE A 161 1.15 -0.97 1.21
C ILE A 161 1.03 0.48 0.81
N THR A 162 1.86 0.89 -0.16
CA THR A 162 1.91 2.28 -0.62
C THR A 162 1.46 2.38 -2.07
N ILE A 163 0.44 3.20 -2.33
CA ILE A 163 -0.14 3.40 -3.65
C ILE A 163 0.21 4.81 -4.15
N PRO A 164 1.08 4.95 -5.16
CA PRO A 164 1.36 6.25 -5.78
C PRO A 164 0.21 6.69 -6.69
N ASN A 165 -0.48 7.78 -6.34
CA ASN A 165 -1.59 8.29 -7.16
C ASN A 165 -1.15 8.66 -8.59
N ASP A 166 0.10 9.08 -8.79
CA ASP A 166 0.63 9.36 -10.13
C ASP A 166 0.61 8.14 -11.07
N LYS A 167 0.65 6.91 -10.54
CA LYS A 167 0.52 5.70 -11.38
C LYS A 167 -0.89 5.50 -11.88
N ILE A 168 -1.90 5.98 -11.15
CA ILE A 168 -3.29 5.92 -11.59
C ILE A 168 -3.50 6.77 -12.84
N LEU A 169 -2.73 7.86 -13.02
CA LEU A 169 -2.76 8.68 -14.24
C LEU A 169 -2.38 7.91 -15.51
N SER A 170 -1.65 6.79 -15.38
CA SER A 170 -1.31 5.92 -16.50
C SER A 170 -2.44 4.96 -16.89
N ILE A 171 -3.41 4.77 -16.01
CA ILE A 171 -4.52 3.82 -16.12
C ILE A 171 -5.81 4.51 -16.60
N ILE A 172 -5.99 5.79 -16.27
CA ILE A 172 -7.19 6.57 -16.62
C ILE A 172 -7.06 7.30 -17.96
N ASP A 173 -8.19 7.58 -18.60
CA ASP A 173 -8.23 8.38 -19.83
C ASP A 173 -7.89 9.85 -19.54
N LYS A 174 -7.26 10.53 -20.51
CA LYS A 174 -6.88 11.96 -20.36
C LYS A 174 -8.07 12.89 -20.15
N LYS A 175 -9.29 12.46 -20.49
CA LYS A 175 -10.54 13.21 -20.31
C LYS A 175 -11.26 12.87 -19.01
N THR A 176 -10.74 11.92 -18.22
CA THR A 176 -11.36 11.52 -16.95
C THR A 176 -11.48 12.73 -16.01
N PRO A 177 -12.69 13.09 -15.56
CA PRO A 177 -12.92 14.13 -14.57
C PRO A 177 -12.18 13.88 -13.25
N LEU A 178 -11.87 14.96 -12.52
CA LEU A 178 -11.11 14.89 -11.27
C LEU A 178 -11.79 14.00 -10.20
N ASN A 179 -13.11 14.10 -10.07
CA ASN A 179 -13.90 13.28 -9.15
C ASN A 179 -13.83 11.79 -9.50
N GLU A 180 -13.81 11.45 -10.79
CA GLU A 180 -13.65 10.07 -11.24
C GLU A 180 -12.22 9.57 -10.98
N ALA A 181 -11.20 10.41 -11.16
CA ALA A 181 -9.83 10.04 -10.83
C ALA A 181 -9.65 9.69 -9.34
N PHE A 182 -10.22 10.49 -8.42
CA PHE A 182 -10.23 10.14 -7.00
C PHE A 182 -11.06 8.89 -6.69
N ALA A 183 -12.16 8.65 -7.42
CA ALA A 183 -12.91 7.41 -7.26
C ALA A 183 -12.10 6.17 -7.65
N VAL A 184 -11.19 6.30 -8.64
CA VAL A 184 -10.23 5.22 -8.98
C VAL A 184 -9.22 5.03 -7.84
N VAL A 185 -8.72 6.09 -7.21
CA VAL A 185 -7.85 6.00 -6.03
C VAL A 185 -8.55 5.23 -4.90
N ASP A 186 -9.79 5.61 -4.58
CA ASP A 186 -10.60 4.96 -3.56
C ASP A 186 -10.83 3.47 -3.90
N ASP A 187 -11.01 3.14 -5.18
CA ASP A 187 -11.17 1.76 -5.62
C ASP A 187 -9.87 0.95 -5.49
N VAL A 188 -8.69 1.54 -5.75
CA VAL A 188 -7.40 0.87 -5.52
C VAL A 188 -7.17 0.61 -4.03
N LEU A 189 -7.48 1.57 -3.15
CA LEU A 189 -7.44 1.37 -1.69
C LEU A 189 -8.37 0.23 -1.26
N ARG A 190 -9.60 0.22 -1.78
CA ARG A 190 -10.58 -0.85 -1.57
C ARG A 190 -10.04 -2.20 -2.02
N GLN A 191 -9.45 -2.28 -3.20
CA GLN A 191 -8.90 -3.52 -3.73
C GLN A 191 -7.74 -4.05 -2.88
N GLY A 192 -6.91 -3.18 -2.31
CA GLY A 192 -5.82 -3.60 -1.42
C GLY A 192 -6.28 -4.17 -0.08
N VAL A 193 -7.29 -3.56 0.52
CA VAL A 193 -7.91 -4.14 1.73
C VAL A 193 -8.66 -5.43 1.38
N GLN A 194 -9.45 -5.42 0.30
CA GLN A 194 -10.23 -6.58 -0.13
C GLN A 194 -9.34 -7.78 -0.46
N GLY A 195 -8.23 -7.58 -1.17
CA GLY A 195 -7.35 -8.67 -1.59
C GLY A 195 -6.84 -9.53 -0.44
N ILE A 196 -6.56 -8.91 0.71
CA ILE A 196 -6.12 -9.60 1.92
C ILE A 196 -7.32 -10.11 2.72
N ALA A 197 -8.35 -9.27 2.91
CA ALA A 197 -9.49 -9.63 3.72
C ALA A 197 -10.29 -10.80 3.12
N ASP A 198 -10.41 -10.88 1.79
CA ASP A 198 -11.13 -11.97 1.13
C ASP A 198 -10.44 -13.33 1.37
N LEU A 199 -9.11 -13.36 1.47
CA LEU A 199 -8.37 -14.60 1.77
C LEU A 199 -8.66 -15.18 3.16
N ILE A 200 -9.06 -14.33 4.10
CA ILE A 200 -9.32 -14.70 5.50
C ILE A 200 -10.82 -14.91 5.74
N THR A 201 -11.66 -14.04 5.17
CA THR A 201 -13.09 -13.95 5.51
C THR A 201 -14.00 -14.70 4.55
N VAL A 202 -13.58 -14.88 3.29
CA VAL A 202 -14.40 -15.58 2.29
C VAL A 202 -13.96 -17.03 2.24
N HIS A 203 -14.90 -17.94 2.47
CA HIS A 203 -14.66 -19.35 2.22
C HIS A 203 -14.48 -19.59 0.72
N GLY A 204 -13.23 -19.77 0.32
CA GLY A 204 -12.81 -20.20 -1.00
C GLY A 204 -12.73 -21.73 -1.12
N LEU A 205 -12.32 -22.19 -2.31
CA LEU A 205 -11.95 -23.59 -2.55
C LEU A 205 -10.67 -23.96 -1.79
N ILE A 206 -9.74 -23.00 -1.72
CA ILE A 206 -8.48 -23.11 -1.00
C ILE A 206 -8.44 -21.94 -0.04
N ASN A 207 -8.75 -22.22 1.22
CA ASN A 207 -8.70 -21.22 2.29
C ASN A 207 -7.26 -21.10 2.78
N VAL A 208 -6.85 -19.86 3.00
CA VAL A 208 -5.62 -19.53 3.70
C VAL A 208 -5.99 -19.32 5.17
N ASP A 209 -5.19 -19.83 6.10
CA ASP A 209 -5.44 -19.57 7.51
C ASP A 209 -4.88 -18.21 7.96
N PHE A 210 -5.38 -17.67 9.06
CA PHE A 210 -4.89 -16.37 9.55
C PHE A 210 -3.43 -16.41 10.00
N ALA A 211 -2.92 -17.57 10.42
CA ALA A 211 -1.55 -17.73 10.90
C ALA A 211 -0.54 -17.63 9.75
N ASP A 212 -0.89 -18.16 8.58
CA ASP A 212 -0.16 -18.08 7.32
C ASP A 212 -0.08 -16.61 6.88
N VAL A 213 -1.22 -15.89 6.83
CA VAL A 213 -1.22 -14.45 6.51
C VAL A 213 -0.38 -13.66 7.51
N LYS A 214 -0.54 -13.93 8.81
CA LYS A 214 0.24 -13.29 9.86
C LYS A 214 1.75 -13.52 9.66
N THR A 215 2.17 -14.74 9.31
CA THR A 215 3.58 -15.08 9.11
C THR A 215 4.23 -14.28 7.98
N ILE A 216 3.50 -13.99 6.89
CA ILE A 216 4.03 -13.16 5.79
C ILE A 216 3.98 -11.68 6.12
N MET A 217 2.93 -11.20 6.79
CA MET A 217 2.68 -9.77 6.97
C MET A 217 3.25 -9.18 8.27
N GLU A 218 3.53 -10.00 9.28
CA GLU A 218 4.09 -9.55 10.55
C GLU A 218 5.52 -9.04 10.35
N ASN A 219 5.75 -7.75 10.67
CA ASN A 219 7.03 -7.05 10.50
C ASN A 219 7.64 -7.14 9.08
N ALA A 220 6.82 -7.32 8.05
CA ALA A 220 7.27 -7.41 6.67
C ALA A 220 7.77 -6.07 6.09
N GLY A 221 7.41 -4.96 6.74
CA GLY A 221 7.82 -3.62 6.35
C GLY A 221 7.06 -3.13 5.12
N SER A 222 7.77 -2.76 4.06
CA SER A 222 7.14 -2.26 2.83
C SER A 222 6.56 -3.40 2.01
N ALA A 223 5.36 -3.20 1.49
CA ALA A 223 4.68 -4.13 0.61
C ALA A 223 4.17 -3.43 -0.66
N LEU A 224 4.06 -4.23 -1.71
CA LEU A 224 3.54 -3.81 -3.00
C LEU A 224 2.36 -4.68 -3.39
N MET A 225 1.42 -4.09 -4.11
CA MET A 225 0.22 -4.76 -4.57
C MET A 225 0.13 -4.68 -6.09
N GLY A 226 -0.06 -5.84 -6.72
CA GLY A 226 -0.34 -5.99 -8.14
C GLY A 226 -1.70 -6.62 -8.36
N ILE A 227 -2.44 -6.13 -9.34
CA ILE A 227 -3.77 -6.65 -9.69
C ILE A 227 -3.82 -6.87 -11.19
N GLY A 228 -4.27 -8.05 -11.58
CA GLY A 228 -4.42 -8.45 -12.97
C GLY A 228 -5.78 -9.09 -13.22
N TYR A 229 -6.27 -8.87 -14.43
CA TYR A 229 -7.51 -9.45 -14.94
C TYR A 229 -7.21 -10.18 -16.23
N GLY A 230 -7.88 -11.31 -16.46
CA GLY A 230 -7.77 -12.07 -17.69
C GLY A 230 -9.12 -12.66 -18.08
N SER A 231 -9.31 -12.86 -19.39
CA SER A 231 -10.52 -13.45 -19.95
C SER A 231 -10.18 -14.33 -21.16
N GLY A 232 -11.08 -15.25 -21.54
CA GLY A 232 -10.83 -16.18 -22.66
C GLY A 232 -9.94 -17.37 -22.29
N GLU A 233 -9.31 -17.99 -23.30
CA GLU A 233 -8.60 -19.28 -23.15
C GLU A 233 -7.33 -19.19 -22.29
N ASN A 234 -6.60 -18.07 -22.32
CA ASN A 234 -5.35 -17.87 -21.57
C ASN A 234 -5.53 -16.95 -20.35
N ARG A 235 -6.75 -16.83 -19.84
CA ARG A 235 -7.11 -15.86 -18.80
C ARG A 235 -6.25 -15.93 -17.54
N ALA A 236 -5.85 -17.13 -17.11
CA ALA A 236 -4.99 -17.29 -15.93
C ALA A 236 -3.59 -16.72 -16.14
N VAL A 237 -2.97 -17.05 -17.27
CA VAL A 237 -1.63 -16.58 -17.67
C VAL A 237 -1.63 -15.06 -17.85
N GLU A 238 -2.65 -14.52 -18.53
CA GLU A 238 -2.78 -13.08 -18.74
C GLU A 238 -3.00 -12.32 -17.42
N ALA A 239 -3.88 -12.82 -16.55
CA ALA A 239 -4.12 -12.22 -15.25
C ALA A 239 -2.86 -12.24 -14.38
N ALA A 240 -2.10 -13.35 -14.37
CA ALA A 240 -0.87 -13.47 -13.58
C ALA A 240 0.21 -12.50 -14.06
N LYS A 241 0.43 -12.42 -15.37
CA LYS A 241 1.38 -11.45 -15.97
C LYS A 241 0.96 -10.02 -15.68
N SER A 242 -0.31 -9.69 -15.87
CA SER A 242 -0.84 -8.35 -15.58
C SER A 242 -0.71 -7.98 -14.11
N ALA A 243 -0.81 -8.94 -13.19
CA ALA A 243 -0.64 -8.68 -11.77
C ALA A 243 0.84 -8.42 -11.42
N VAL A 244 1.76 -9.23 -11.95
CA VAL A 244 3.21 -9.10 -11.73
C VAL A 244 3.81 -7.86 -12.41
N GLU A 245 3.23 -7.41 -13.51
CA GLU A 245 3.65 -6.21 -14.26
C GLU A 245 2.77 -4.98 -13.94
N SER A 246 1.97 -5.04 -12.88
CA SER A 246 0.97 -4.02 -12.58
C SER A 246 1.62 -2.64 -12.37
N PRO A 247 1.06 -1.55 -12.95
CA PRO A 247 1.59 -0.19 -12.77
C PRO A 247 1.64 0.29 -11.32
N LEU A 248 0.88 -0.37 -10.43
CA LEU A 248 0.84 -0.09 -9.00
C LEU A 248 2.08 -0.59 -8.26
N LEU A 249 2.88 -1.46 -8.89
CA LEU A 249 4.17 -1.91 -8.38
C LEU A 249 5.23 -0.84 -8.69
N GLU A 250 5.73 -0.15 -7.65
CA GLU A 250 6.85 0.79 -7.83
C GLU A 250 8.17 0.07 -8.15
N LEU A 251 8.33 -1.15 -7.62
CA LEU A 251 9.46 -2.05 -7.84
C LEU A 251 8.94 -3.35 -8.44
N SER A 252 9.80 -4.08 -9.15
CA SER A 252 9.49 -5.46 -9.55
C SER A 252 9.18 -6.31 -8.32
N ILE A 253 8.37 -7.35 -8.48
CA ILE A 253 8.17 -8.38 -7.44
C ILE A 253 9.45 -9.19 -7.16
N ASP A 254 10.44 -9.07 -8.04
CA ASP A 254 11.78 -9.62 -7.87
C ASP A 254 12.41 -9.19 -6.53
N GLY A 255 12.89 -10.17 -5.76
CA GLY A 255 13.45 -9.97 -4.42
C GLY A 255 12.43 -9.87 -3.28
N ALA A 256 11.15 -10.11 -3.52
CA ALA A 256 10.16 -10.26 -2.45
C ALA A 256 10.37 -11.59 -1.70
N LYS A 257 10.58 -11.53 -0.38
CA LYS A 257 10.77 -12.70 0.48
C LYS A 257 9.47 -13.37 0.92
N GLY A 258 8.35 -12.64 0.82
CA GLY A 258 7.03 -13.16 1.12
C GLY A 258 6.04 -12.72 0.05
N VAL A 259 5.33 -13.67 -0.55
CA VAL A 259 4.31 -13.41 -1.57
C VAL A 259 3.00 -14.05 -1.15
N LEU A 260 1.95 -13.24 -1.13
CA LEU A 260 0.59 -13.67 -0.87
C LEU A 260 -0.24 -13.33 -2.10
N PHE A 261 -0.90 -14.31 -2.71
CA PHE A 261 -1.77 -14.04 -3.84
C PHE A 261 -3.12 -14.74 -3.75
N ASN A 262 -4.15 -14.08 -4.28
CA ASN A 262 -5.51 -14.57 -4.35
C ASN A 262 -5.94 -14.70 -5.81
N ILE A 263 -6.51 -15.85 -6.16
CA ILE A 263 -7.13 -16.10 -7.46
C ILE A 263 -8.65 -16.11 -7.26
N THR A 264 -9.35 -15.19 -7.91
CA THR A 264 -10.81 -15.16 -7.93
C THR A 264 -11.31 -15.52 -9.33
N GLY A 265 -12.19 -16.50 -9.44
CA GLY A 265 -12.82 -16.92 -10.70
C GLY A 265 -14.23 -17.45 -10.50
N GLY A 266 -14.95 -17.72 -11.59
CA GLY A 266 -16.27 -18.38 -11.53
C GLY A 266 -16.17 -19.88 -11.24
N ASN A 267 -17.31 -20.59 -11.26
CA ASN A 267 -17.36 -22.06 -11.12
C ASN A 267 -16.62 -22.81 -12.22
N ASP A 268 -16.22 -22.10 -13.27
CA ASP A 268 -15.42 -22.57 -14.40
C ASP A 268 -13.91 -22.45 -14.15
N LEU A 269 -13.47 -21.97 -12.98
CA LEU A 269 -12.05 -21.95 -12.58
C LEU A 269 -11.52 -23.36 -12.40
N SER A 270 -10.50 -23.72 -13.19
CA SER A 270 -9.87 -25.03 -13.16
C SER A 270 -8.58 -25.06 -12.35
N MET A 271 -8.21 -26.25 -11.85
CA MET A 271 -6.92 -26.45 -11.16
C MET A 271 -5.73 -26.18 -12.08
N PHE A 272 -5.86 -26.44 -13.39
CA PHE A 272 -4.81 -26.17 -14.37
C PHE A 272 -4.52 -24.67 -14.49
N GLU A 273 -5.57 -23.85 -14.53
CA GLU A 273 -5.44 -22.39 -14.53
C GLU A 273 -4.79 -21.86 -13.25
N VAL A 274 -5.13 -22.44 -12.10
CA VAL A 274 -4.51 -22.10 -10.82
C VAL A 274 -3.01 -22.43 -10.82
N ASP A 275 -2.63 -23.61 -11.32
CA ASP A 275 -1.22 -24.04 -11.44
C ASP A 275 -0.40 -23.13 -12.37
N GLU A 276 -0.94 -22.79 -13.55
CA GLU A 276 -0.27 -21.90 -14.50
C GLU A 276 -0.03 -20.50 -13.92
N ALA A 277 -1.05 -19.94 -13.25
CA ALA A 277 -0.95 -18.65 -12.59
C ALA A 277 0.08 -18.68 -11.44
N ALA A 278 0.03 -19.71 -10.59
CA ALA A 278 0.95 -19.88 -9.47
C ALA A 278 2.40 -20.00 -9.94
N ARG A 279 2.65 -20.73 -11.03
CA ARG A 279 4.00 -20.87 -11.62
C ARG A 279 4.57 -19.52 -12.06
N ILE A 280 3.79 -18.70 -12.76
CA ILE A 280 4.24 -17.38 -13.24
C ILE A 280 4.59 -16.46 -12.08
N ILE A 281 3.77 -16.44 -11.03
CA ILE A 281 4.01 -15.59 -9.85
C ILE A 281 5.24 -16.08 -9.08
N THR A 282 5.40 -17.39 -8.93
CA THR A 282 6.55 -18.01 -8.25
C THR A 282 7.85 -17.77 -9.00
N GLU A 283 7.84 -17.87 -10.34
CA GLU A 283 9.01 -17.60 -11.19
C GLU A 283 9.45 -16.13 -11.16
N ALA A 284 8.54 -15.21 -10.83
CA ALA A 284 8.84 -13.78 -10.73
C ALA A 284 9.36 -13.37 -9.34
N ALA A 285 9.11 -14.18 -8.30
CA ALA A 285 9.52 -13.93 -6.93
C ALA A 285 10.93 -14.48 -6.63
N ASP A 286 11.43 -14.21 -5.42
CA ASP A 286 12.69 -14.81 -4.96
C ASP A 286 12.56 -16.35 -4.86
N PRO A 287 13.57 -17.15 -5.26
CA PRO A 287 13.52 -18.61 -5.18
C PRO A 287 13.32 -19.16 -3.76
N GLU A 288 13.69 -18.40 -2.72
CA GLU A 288 13.48 -18.75 -1.32
C GLU A 288 12.28 -18.01 -0.70
N ALA A 289 11.45 -17.35 -1.52
CA ALA A 289 10.27 -16.66 -1.05
C ALA A 289 9.27 -17.63 -0.41
N ASN A 290 8.70 -17.21 0.72
CA ASN A 290 7.53 -17.88 1.28
C ASN A 290 6.29 -17.48 0.48
N ILE A 291 5.62 -18.46 -0.14
CA ILE A 291 4.50 -18.22 -1.05
C ILE A 291 3.22 -18.81 -0.46
N ILE A 292 2.23 -17.95 -0.25
CA ILE A 292 0.88 -18.32 0.17
C ILE A 292 -0.09 -17.99 -0.95
N PHE A 293 -0.96 -18.94 -1.26
CA PHE A 293 -2.01 -18.73 -2.26
C PHE A 293 -3.38 -19.16 -1.76
N GLY A 294 -4.40 -18.40 -2.16
CA GLY A 294 -5.80 -18.75 -1.98
C GLY A 294 -6.57 -18.71 -3.30
N ALA A 295 -7.67 -19.46 -3.33
CA ALA A 295 -8.56 -19.51 -4.49
C ALA A 295 -10.02 -19.34 -4.04
N VAL A 296 -10.68 -18.31 -4.57
CA VAL A 296 -12.06 -17.94 -4.24
C VAL A 296 -12.95 -18.12 -5.47
N ILE A 297 -14.08 -18.79 -5.29
CA ILE A 297 -15.11 -18.91 -6.32
C ILE A 297 -16.15 -17.82 -6.13
N ASN A 298 -16.38 -17.05 -7.20
CA ASN A 298 -17.39 -16.02 -7.25
C ASN A 298 -18.06 -16.03 -8.64
N ASP A 299 -19.34 -16.37 -8.68
CA ASP A 299 -20.15 -16.48 -9.90
C ASP A 299 -20.11 -15.24 -10.80
N SER A 300 -19.83 -14.07 -10.22
CA SER A 300 -19.70 -12.80 -10.95
C SER A 300 -18.50 -12.77 -11.90
N TYR A 301 -17.53 -13.68 -11.72
CA TYR A 301 -16.32 -13.83 -12.53
C TYR A 301 -16.40 -15.02 -13.50
N THR A 302 -17.60 -15.49 -13.85
CA THR A 302 -17.73 -16.55 -14.86
C THR A 302 -17.13 -16.12 -16.20
N GLY A 303 -16.16 -16.87 -16.73
CA GLY A 303 -15.41 -16.52 -17.93
C GLY A 303 -14.22 -15.56 -17.71
N GLU A 304 -13.97 -15.11 -16.48
CA GLU A 304 -12.91 -14.17 -16.11
C GLU A 304 -12.10 -14.68 -14.92
N ILE A 305 -10.84 -14.26 -14.81
CA ILE A 305 -10.01 -14.49 -13.63
C ILE A 305 -9.44 -13.15 -13.18
N LYS A 306 -9.55 -12.89 -11.88
CA LYS A 306 -8.87 -11.80 -11.19
C LYS A 306 -7.79 -12.38 -10.29
N ILE A 307 -6.56 -11.87 -10.42
CA ILE A 307 -5.44 -12.21 -9.55
C ILE A 307 -5.00 -10.97 -8.80
N THR A 308 -4.89 -11.07 -7.48
CA THR A 308 -4.32 -10.02 -6.63
C THR A 308 -3.06 -10.58 -5.98
N VAL A 309 -1.93 -9.93 -6.17
CA VAL A 309 -0.63 -10.32 -5.63
C VAL A 309 -0.16 -9.25 -4.65
N ILE A 310 0.33 -9.69 -3.50
CA ILE A 310 0.87 -8.85 -2.45
C ILE A 310 2.26 -9.37 -2.14
N ALA A 311 3.25 -8.54 -2.44
CA ALA A 311 4.65 -8.86 -2.27
C ALA A 311 5.20 -8.06 -1.08
N THR A 312 5.98 -8.73 -0.23
CA THR A 312 6.47 -8.20 1.04
C THR A 312 7.94 -8.57 1.25
N GLY A 313 8.59 -7.92 2.22
CA GLY A 313 9.96 -8.27 2.60
C GLY A 313 11.02 -7.88 1.56
N PHE A 314 10.81 -6.76 0.85
CA PHE A 314 11.80 -6.21 -0.07
C PHE A 314 13.03 -5.70 0.70
N ASP A 315 14.22 -6.17 0.32
CA ASP A 315 15.48 -5.62 0.84
C ASP A 315 15.71 -4.21 0.27
N TYR A 316 15.37 -3.18 1.04
CA TYR A 316 15.53 -1.76 0.67
C TYR A 316 17.01 -1.33 0.50
N HIS A 317 17.96 -2.25 0.61
CA HIS A 317 19.40 -1.95 0.65
C HIS A 317 20.10 -1.84 -0.71
N GLN A 318 19.44 -2.04 -1.84
CA GLN A 318 20.12 -1.97 -3.15
C GLN A 318 19.89 -0.68 -3.96
N SER A 319 18.84 0.11 -3.68
CA SER A 319 18.44 1.23 -4.54
C SER A 319 19.23 2.54 -4.38
N GLU A 320 19.96 2.75 -3.29
CA GLU A 320 20.83 3.94 -3.17
C GLU A 320 22.21 3.76 -3.83
N SER A 321 22.65 2.52 -4.05
CA SER A 321 23.99 2.24 -4.59
C SER A 321 24.07 2.26 -6.13
N SER A 322 22.94 2.16 -6.82
CA SER A 322 22.90 2.09 -8.29
C SER A 322 22.87 3.46 -8.98
N LEU A 323 22.59 4.54 -8.24
CA LEU A 323 22.59 5.93 -8.75
C LEU A 323 23.96 6.61 -8.66
N LEU A 324 24.98 5.96 -8.06
CA LEU A 324 26.33 6.51 -7.87
C LEU A 324 27.42 5.70 -8.58
N ARG A 325 27.14 5.15 -9.77
CA ARG A 325 28.22 4.66 -10.65
C ARG A 325 28.53 5.71 -11.72
N PRO A 326 29.69 6.42 -11.64
CA PRO A 326 30.15 7.23 -12.74
C PRO A 326 30.40 6.32 -13.94
N ARG A 327 29.76 6.65 -15.05
CA ARG A 327 29.88 5.96 -16.32
C ARG A 327 31.30 6.17 -16.86
N SER A 328 32.22 5.26 -16.56
CA SER A 328 33.56 5.25 -17.15
C SER A 328 33.50 4.74 -18.60
N THR A 329 33.33 5.66 -19.54
CA THR A 329 33.74 5.43 -20.93
C THR A 329 35.09 6.09 -21.13
N PHE A 330 36.13 5.32 -21.42
CA PHE A 330 36.98 5.45 -22.61
C PHE A 330 38.06 4.34 -22.59
N ARG A 331 38.00 3.47 -23.60
CA ARG A 331 39.11 2.61 -24.03
C ARG A 331 40.08 3.47 -24.83
N SER A 332 41.39 3.32 -24.55
CA SER A 332 42.47 3.31 -25.54
C SER A 332 43.69 2.62 -24.94
N ALA A 333 44.37 1.82 -25.77
CA ALA A 333 45.44 0.89 -25.46
C ALA A 333 46.82 1.56 -25.28
N ASP A 334 47.71 0.80 -24.62
CA ASP A 334 49.18 0.83 -24.65
C ASP A 334 49.93 2.17 -24.57
N ALA A 335 50.61 2.41 -23.44
CA ALA A 335 52.08 2.42 -23.36
C ALA A 335 52.55 2.83 -21.96
N SER A 336 53.51 2.07 -21.44
CA SER A 336 54.32 2.30 -20.24
C SER A 336 55.02 3.67 -20.21
N ILE A 337 55.15 4.29 -19.02
CA ILE A 337 56.35 4.92 -18.38
C ILE A 337 55.91 5.71 -17.11
N PRO A 338 56.72 5.78 -16.02
CA PRO A 338 56.28 6.26 -14.70
C PRO A 338 56.39 7.78 -14.50
N ILE A 339 55.52 8.32 -13.65
CA ILE A 339 55.41 9.74 -13.27
C ILE A 339 56.61 10.17 -12.42
N LYS A 340 57.26 11.27 -12.81
CA LYS A 340 58.17 12.08 -11.98
C LYS A 340 57.49 13.43 -11.69
N GLN A 341 57.48 13.81 -10.43
CA GLN A 341 57.00 15.11 -9.89
C GLN A 341 57.72 16.31 -10.53
N THR A 342 56.99 17.41 -10.72
CA THR A 342 57.39 18.77 -10.27
C THR A 342 56.21 19.74 -10.33
N ASP A 343 56.14 20.58 -9.29
CA ASP A 343 55.28 21.75 -9.13
C ASP A 343 55.51 22.86 -10.17
N ASN A 344 54.50 23.74 -10.25
CA ASN A 344 54.50 25.16 -10.58
C ASN A 344 53.85 25.64 -11.89
N GLU A 345 53.13 26.75 -11.67
CA GLU A 345 52.73 27.84 -12.57
C GLU A 345 51.36 27.77 -13.26
N LEU A 346 50.51 28.69 -12.80
CA LEU A 346 49.25 29.13 -13.37
C LEU A 346 49.48 29.72 -14.76
N ASP A 347 48.87 29.14 -15.79
CA ASP A 347 48.79 29.75 -17.11
C ASP A 347 47.31 29.92 -17.51
N ILE A 348 46.89 31.18 -17.57
CA ILE A 348 45.52 31.60 -17.90
C ILE A 348 45.40 31.59 -19.43
N PRO A 349 44.45 30.85 -20.04
CA PRO A 349 44.39 30.71 -21.49
C PRO A 349 44.12 32.01 -22.27
N ALA A 350 44.76 32.12 -23.43
CA ALA A 350 44.78 33.28 -24.33
C ALA A 350 43.42 33.73 -24.94
N PHE A 351 42.30 33.18 -24.50
CA PHE A 351 40.95 33.51 -25.02
C PHE A 351 40.24 34.64 -24.24
N ILE A 352 40.79 35.11 -23.11
CA ILE A 352 40.22 36.23 -22.32
C ILE A 352 40.77 37.61 -22.76
N ARG A 353 41.75 37.68 -23.68
CA ARG A 353 42.27 38.95 -24.23
C ARG A 353 41.62 39.31 -25.57
N GLN A 354 40.32 39.55 -25.58
CA GLN A 354 39.70 40.46 -26.57
C GLN A 354 38.23 40.74 -26.21
N LYS A 355 38.03 41.63 -25.23
CA LYS A 355 36.95 42.61 -25.19
C LYS A 355 37.24 43.58 -24.06
N MET A 356 37.18 44.86 -24.38
CA MET A 356 37.34 46.05 -23.53
C MET A 356 38.76 46.65 -23.56
N ASN A 357 38.77 47.91 -24.01
CA ASN A 357 39.85 48.90 -23.91
C ASN A 357 40.49 48.96 -22.52
#